data_AF-A0A0B7BSM1-F1
#
_entry.id   AF-A0A0B7BSM1-F1
#
_cell.length_a   1.000
_cell.length_b   1.000
_cell.length_c   1.000
_cell.angle_alpha   90.00
_cell.angle_beta   90.00
_cell.angle_gamma   90.00
#
_symmetry.space_group_name_H-M   'P 1'
#
loop_
_entity.id
_entity.type
_entity.pdbx_description
1 polymer ?
#
loop_
_entity_poly.entity_id
_entity_poly.type
_entity_poly.pdbx_seq_one_letter_code
_entity_poly.pdbx_strand_id
1 'polypeptide(L)'
;ANLTLNFQNERDCLFVHFQCELKYLKDRGQSAYISKDSTEEDANDCCTIANYKLSQLQAQYETFVSEARNKYEILINQTSELETELTSLKQQNVEQNNNREILLRKTCLKGNVHTSPRKKFLLWGSVEALCDTETDGGGWVIIQRRTNSDVIFERNWQDYKTGFGNITSNFWFGLDNIHNLTSRGYTVLRVDLEYQGKKYFAQYSSFSVGDELSKY
;
A
#
# COMPACT_ATOMS: atom_id res chain seq x y z
N ALA A 1 34.76 31.22 -40.60
CA ALA A 1 35.05 30.51 -41.86
C ALA A 1 34.18 29.26 -41.91
N ASN A 2 33.31 29.12 -42.90
CA ASN A 2 32.55 27.87 -43.10
C ASN A 2 33.30 27.04 -44.15
N LEU A 3 34.00 26.00 -43.67
CA LEU A 3 34.65 24.98 -44.49
C LEU A 3 33.63 23.86 -44.72
N THR A 4 33.33 23.54 -45.98
CA THR A 4 32.51 22.38 -46.35
C THR A 4 33.44 21.31 -46.88
N LEU A 5 33.54 20.18 -46.17
CA LEU A 5 34.28 19.01 -46.61
C LEU A 5 33.30 18.01 -47.22
N ASN A 6 33.66 17.42 -48.35
CA ASN A 6 32.84 16.42 -49.03
C ASN A 6 33.66 15.13 -49.12
N PHE A 7 33.16 14.06 -48.51
CA PHE A 7 33.84 12.76 -48.47
C PHE A 7 33.04 11.76 -49.30
N GLN A 8 33.71 10.92 -50.10
CA GLN A 8 33.05 9.78 -50.76
C GLN A 8 33.15 8.52 -49.89
N ASN A 9 34.22 8.35 -49.10
CA ASN A 9 34.36 7.29 -48.08
C ASN A 9 35.42 7.60 -46.98
N GLU A 10 35.47 6.76 -45.93
CA GLU A 10 36.36 6.91 -44.76
C GLU A 10 37.87 6.77 -45.04
N ARG A 11 38.25 6.16 -46.16
CA ARG A 11 39.66 5.98 -46.55
C ARG A 11 40.24 7.16 -47.34
N ASP A 12 39.41 8.12 -47.72
CA ASP A 12 39.86 9.26 -48.53
C ASP A 12 40.96 10.06 -47.83
N CYS A 13 40.94 10.16 -46.48
CA CYS A 13 42.00 10.78 -45.66
C CYS A 13 43.35 10.02 -45.68
N LEU A 14 43.35 8.70 -45.87
CA LEU A 14 44.55 7.84 -45.77
C LEU A 14 45.36 7.79 -47.07
N PHE A 15 44.76 8.13 -48.21
CA PHE A 15 45.32 7.88 -49.55
C PHE A 15 45.44 9.12 -50.44
N VAL A 16 45.30 10.33 -49.89
CA VAL A 16 45.55 11.60 -50.64
C VAL A 16 44.66 11.79 -51.87
N HIS A 17 43.41 11.32 -51.80
CA HIS A 17 42.40 11.53 -52.85
C HIS A 17 41.30 12.48 -52.39
N PHE A 18 41.69 13.67 -51.92
CA PHE A 18 40.75 14.70 -51.44
C PHE A 18 40.58 15.82 -52.47
N GLN A 19 39.33 16.26 -52.69
CA GLN A 19 39.04 17.58 -53.23
C GLN A 19 38.51 18.45 -52.08
N CYS A 20 39.36 19.33 -51.54
CA CYS A 20 38.96 20.28 -50.51
C CYS A 20 38.42 21.58 -51.12
N GLU A 21 37.10 21.79 -51.07
CA GLU A 21 36.50 23.09 -51.40
C GLU A 21 36.42 24.00 -50.17
N LEU A 22 37.42 24.87 -50.01
CA LEU A 22 37.45 25.87 -48.94
C LEU A 22 36.58 27.07 -49.33
N LYS A 23 35.28 27.03 -48.99
CA LYS A 23 34.31 28.04 -49.47
C LYS A 23 34.52 29.45 -48.91
N TYR A 24 35.07 29.64 -47.70
CA TYR A 24 35.29 30.98 -47.11
C TYR A 24 36.40 31.04 -46.04
N LEU A 25 37.46 31.82 -46.28
CA LEU A 25 38.30 32.44 -45.24
C LEU A 25 37.92 33.93 -45.11
N LYS A 26 37.66 34.41 -43.89
CA LYS A 26 37.51 35.84 -43.63
C LYS A 26 38.77 36.30 -42.90
N ASP A 27 39.67 36.95 -43.63
CA ASP A 27 40.54 37.98 -43.07
C ASP A 27 40.18 39.32 -43.76
N ARG A 28 39.88 40.34 -42.96
CA ARG A 28 39.60 41.72 -43.40
C ARG A 28 38.56 41.95 -44.51
N GLY A 29 37.58 41.05 -44.65
CA GLY A 29 36.32 41.37 -45.35
C GLY A 29 36.33 41.28 -46.88
N GLN A 30 37.31 40.62 -47.50
CA GLN A 30 37.24 40.21 -48.90
C GLN A 30 37.16 38.69 -49.05
N SER A 31 36.25 38.22 -49.92
CA SER A 31 36.02 36.82 -50.27
C SER A 31 36.80 36.45 -51.53
N ALA A 32 37.66 35.44 -51.48
CA ALA A 32 38.38 34.96 -52.68
C ALA A 32 38.84 33.49 -52.60
N TYR A 33 38.91 32.89 -53.80
CA TYR A 33 39.54 31.65 -54.28
C TYR A 33 38.84 30.28 -54.14
N ILE A 34 38.73 29.60 -55.29
CA ILE A 34 38.45 28.16 -55.49
C ILE A 34 39.67 27.61 -56.22
N SER A 35 40.45 26.73 -55.57
CA SER A 35 41.46 25.91 -56.26
C SER A 35 40.82 24.59 -56.68
N LYS A 36 41.02 24.19 -57.95
CA LYS A 36 40.57 22.90 -58.51
C LYS A 36 41.67 21.82 -58.50
N ASP A 37 42.91 22.23 -58.20
CA ASP A 37 44.08 21.36 -58.14
C ASP A 37 44.77 21.57 -56.79
N SER A 38 44.35 20.80 -55.78
CA SER A 38 45.01 20.81 -54.47
C SER A 38 46.36 20.11 -54.58
N THR A 39 47.43 20.77 -54.16
CA THR A 39 48.75 20.14 -54.01
C THR A 39 48.72 19.15 -52.84
N GLU A 40 49.67 18.21 -52.78
CA GLU A 40 49.82 17.26 -51.66
C GLU A 40 49.89 17.96 -50.27
N GLU A 41 50.38 19.21 -50.25
CA GLU A 41 50.49 20.06 -49.06
C GLU A 41 49.13 20.67 -48.65
N ASP A 42 48.38 21.24 -49.59
CA ASP A 42 47.00 21.76 -49.34
C ASP A 42 46.08 20.67 -48.81
N ALA A 43 46.31 19.48 -49.32
CA ALA A 43 45.59 18.25 -49.08
C ALA A 43 45.87 17.76 -47.63
N ASN A 44 47.14 17.80 -47.19
CA ASN A 44 47.57 17.46 -45.83
C ASN A 44 47.07 18.47 -44.75
N ASP A 45 47.09 19.76 -45.05
CA ASP A 45 46.56 20.81 -44.18
C ASP A 45 45.05 20.64 -43.94
N CYS A 46 44.32 20.25 -44.98
CA CYS A 46 42.89 20.02 -44.92
C CYS A 46 42.52 18.80 -44.04
N CYS A 47 43.27 17.70 -44.17
CA CYS A 47 43.16 16.53 -43.29
C CYS A 47 43.45 16.89 -41.83
N THR A 48 44.43 17.75 -41.58
CA THR A 48 44.78 18.21 -40.23
C THR A 48 43.60 18.98 -39.60
N ILE A 49 42.93 19.86 -40.35
CA ILE A 49 41.74 20.59 -39.89
C ILE A 49 40.54 19.66 -39.66
N ALA A 50 40.33 18.69 -40.56
CA ALA A 50 39.24 17.71 -40.44
C ALA A 50 39.42 16.83 -39.19
N ASN A 51 40.62 16.29 -38.99
CA ASN A 51 40.97 15.48 -37.81
C ASN A 51 40.88 16.31 -36.51
N TYR A 52 41.30 17.57 -36.53
CA TYR A 52 41.12 18.45 -35.39
C TYR A 52 39.63 18.64 -35.05
N LYS A 53 38.77 18.94 -36.02
CA LYS A 53 37.32 19.07 -35.79
C LYS A 53 36.67 17.76 -35.33
N LEU A 54 37.10 16.63 -35.89
CA LEU A 54 36.63 15.31 -35.48
C LEU A 54 36.99 15.03 -34.02
N SER A 55 38.22 15.35 -33.60
CA SER A 55 38.63 15.18 -32.19
C SER A 55 37.86 16.10 -31.24
N GLN A 56 37.55 17.34 -31.63
CA GLN A 56 36.67 18.22 -30.85
C GLN A 56 35.24 17.66 -30.72
N LEU A 57 34.67 17.15 -31.81
CA LEU A 57 33.35 16.50 -31.81
C LEU A 57 33.33 15.22 -30.97
N GLN A 58 34.38 14.40 -31.04
CA GLN A 58 34.53 13.21 -30.18
C GLN A 58 34.59 13.60 -28.70
N ALA A 59 35.39 14.61 -28.34
CA ALA A 59 35.46 15.09 -26.95
C ALA A 59 34.12 15.62 -26.43
N GLN A 60 33.36 16.35 -27.26
CA GLN A 60 32.01 16.81 -26.91
C GLN A 60 31.04 15.64 -26.72
N TYR A 61 31.10 14.64 -27.60
CA TYR A 61 30.28 13.44 -27.51
C TYR A 61 30.57 12.64 -26.23
N GLU A 62 31.86 12.43 -25.90
CA GLU A 62 32.28 11.74 -24.69
C GLU A 62 31.80 12.47 -23.42
N THR A 63 31.91 13.79 -23.39
CA THR A 63 31.41 14.64 -22.29
C THR A 63 29.91 14.46 -22.12
N PHE A 64 29.13 14.60 -23.20
CA PHE A 64 27.68 14.43 -23.15
C PHE A 64 27.26 13.04 -22.67
N VAL A 65 27.91 11.98 -23.15
CA VAL A 65 27.64 10.60 -22.72
C VAL A 65 27.96 10.41 -21.23
N SER A 66 29.05 11.01 -20.75
CA SER A 66 29.42 10.94 -19.32
C SER A 66 28.37 11.61 -18.42
N GLU A 67 27.84 12.77 -18.83
CA GLU A 67 26.79 13.48 -18.09
C GLU A 67 25.48 12.69 -18.08
N ALA A 68 25.11 12.12 -19.23
CA ALA A 68 23.93 11.27 -19.36
C ALA A 68 24.01 10.04 -18.46
N ARG A 69 25.18 9.38 -18.40
CA ARG A 69 25.42 8.24 -17.49
C ARG A 69 25.29 8.65 -16.03
N ASN A 70 25.89 9.75 -15.62
CA ASN A 70 25.81 10.21 -14.22
C ASN A 70 24.34 10.47 -13.81
N LYS A 71 23.57 11.16 -14.66
CA LYS A 71 22.13 11.37 -14.41
C LYS A 71 21.35 10.07 -14.31
N TYR A 72 21.68 9.08 -15.15
CA TYR A 72 21.05 7.77 -15.12
C TYR A 72 21.37 6.99 -13.84
N GLU A 73 22.61 7.02 -13.36
CA GLU A 73 22.99 6.39 -12.09
C GLU A 73 22.27 7.01 -10.89
N ILE A 74 22.16 8.34 -10.86
CA ILE A 74 21.39 9.04 -9.81
C ILE A 74 19.93 8.59 -9.83
N LEU A 75 19.33 8.50 -11.02
CA LEU A 75 17.93 8.08 -11.17
C LEU A 75 17.73 6.63 -10.73
N ILE A 76 18.68 5.74 -11.04
CA ILE A 76 18.65 4.34 -10.56
C ILE A 76 18.68 4.32 -9.03
N ASN A 77 19.60 5.06 -8.41
CA ASN A 77 19.71 5.06 -6.95
C ASN A 77 18.41 5.59 -6.29
N GLN A 78 17.85 6.68 -6.80
CA GLN A 78 16.57 7.22 -6.33
C GLN A 78 15.42 6.23 -6.50
N THR A 79 15.39 5.50 -7.62
CA THR A 79 14.35 4.48 -7.86
C THR A 79 14.47 3.33 -6.86
N SER A 80 15.69 2.89 -6.58
CA SER A 80 15.96 1.84 -5.58
C SER A 80 15.54 2.26 -4.16
N GLU A 81 15.79 3.52 -3.78
CA GLU A 81 15.34 4.08 -2.51
C GLU A 81 13.80 4.07 -2.39
N LEU A 82 13.09 4.52 -3.42
CA LEU A 82 11.63 4.52 -3.46
C LEU A 82 11.02 3.12 -3.41
N GLU A 83 11.62 2.15 -4.10
CA GLU A 83 11.19 0.75 -4.06
C GLU A 83 11.32 0.14 -2.66
N THR A 84 12.41 0.50 -1.97
CA THR A 84 12.65 0.07 -0.58
C THR A 84 11.61 0.66 0.35
N GLU A 85 11.32 1.95 0.24
CA GLU A 85 10.30 2.63 1.04
C GLU A 85 8.90 2.03 0.78
N LEU A 86 8.54 1.80 -0.48
CA LEU A 86 7.27 1.18 -0.85
C LEU A 86 7.12 -0.22 -0.23
N THR A 87 8.19 -1.00 -0.22
CA THR A 87 8.17 -2.35 0.38
C THR A 87 7.94 -2.28 1.89
N SER A 88 8.59 -1.34 2.57
CA SER A 88 8.39 -1.12 4.01
C SER A 88 6.95 -0.70 4.34
N LEU A 89 6.37 0.22 3.57
CA LEU A 89 4.99 0.68 3.75
C LEU A 89 3.97 -0.44 3.50
N LYS A 90 4.20 -1.28 2.48
CA LYS A 90 3.35 -2.45 2.23
C LYS A 90 3.34 -3.39 3.42
N GLN A 91 4.51 -3.66 4.01
CA GLN A 91 4.62 -4.54 5.16
C GLN A 91 3.92 -3.97 6.41
N GLN A 92 4.07 -2.68 6.68
CA GLN A 92 3.37 -2.00 7.78
C GLN A 92 1.85 -2.06 7.62
N ASN A 93 1.33 -1.87 6.41
CA ASN A 93 -0.11 -1.93 6.16
C ASN A 93 -0.66 -3.36 6.38
N VAL A 94 0.07 -4.39 5.96
CA VAL A 94 -0.31 -5.79 6.23
C VAL A 94 -0.36 -6.06 7.74
N GLU A 95 0.64 -5.63 8.50
CA GLU A 95 0.68 -5.81 9.95
C GLU A 95 -0.47 -5.05 10.64
N GLN A 96 -0.74 -3.80 10.25
CA GLN A 96 -1.86 -3.02 10.77
C GLN A 96 -3.21 -3.69 10.48
N ASN A 97 -3.41 -4.20 9.27
CA ASN A 97 -4.65 -4.90 8.91
C ASN A 97 -4.81 -6.20 9.71
N ASN A 98 -3.74 -6.97 9.87
CA ASN A 98 -3.76 -8.18 10.70
C ASN A 98 -4.10 -7.85 12.16
N ASN A 99 -3.47 -6.81 12.73
CA ASN A 99 -3.74 -6.36 14.09
C ASN A 99 -5.19 -5.90 14.27
N ARG A 100 -5.75 -5.20 13.28
CA ARG A 100 -7.16 -4.79 13.28
C ARG A 100 -8.10 -5.99 13.25
N GLU A 101 -7.85 -6.97 12.38
CA GLU A 101 -8.64 -8.21 12.32
C GLU A 101 -8.58 -9.01 13.63
N ILE A 102 -7.39 -9.11 14.23
CA ILE A 102 -7.21 -9.75 15.54
C ILE A 102 -8.01 -9.02 16.62
N LEU A 103 -7.97 -7.68 16.63
CA LEU A 103 -8.74 -6.87 17.57
C LEU A 103 -10.24 -7.08 17.40
N LEU A 104 -10.74 -7.05 16.17
CA LEU A 104 -12.16 -7.26 15.84
C LEU A 104 -12.66 -8.64 16.26
N ARG A 105 -11.78 -9.66 16.27
CA ARG A 105 -12.11 -11.00 16.79
C ARG A 105 -12.12 -11.08 18.30
N LYS A 106 -11.51 -10.14 19.02
CA LYS A 106 -11.34 -10.19 20.49
C LYS A 106 -12.24 -9.21 21.25
N THR A 107 -12.82 -8.23 20.58
CA THR A 107 -13.59 -7.18 21.24
C THR A 107 -14.95 -6.95 20.58
N CYS A 108 -15.97 -6.75 21.40
CA CYS A 108 -17.26 -6.25 20.97
C CYS A 108 -17.22 -4.71 20.93
N LEU A 109 -16.99 -4.14 19.74
CA LEU A 109 -16.82 -2.70 19.58
C LEU A 109 -18.15 -1.99 19.32
N LYS A 110 -18.21 -0.73 19.77
CA LYS A 110 -19.32 0.20 19.50
C LYS A 110 -19.27 0.72 18.05
N GLY A 111 -20.43 0.83 17.39
CA GLY A 111 -20.61 1.55 16.11
C GLY A 111 -20.38 0.76 14.81
N ASN A 112 -20.33 1.49 13.68
CA ASN A 112 -20.27 1.00 12.28
C ASN A 112 -18.98 0.24 11.87
N VAL A 113 -18.20 -0.25 12.83
CA VAL A 113 -16.92 -0.93 12.57
C VAL A 113 -17.14 -2.33 11.97
N HIS A 114 -18.31 -2.92 12.17
CA HIS A 114 -18.66 -4.25 11.69
C HIS A 114 -19.67 -4.20 10.54
N THR A 115 -19.45 -4.99 9.50
CA THR A 115 -20.34 -5.15 8.33
C THR A 115 -21.62 -5.95 8.61
N SER A 116 -21.84 -6.34 9.88
CA SER A 116 -22.97 -7.14 10.33
C SER A 116 -23.51 -6.59 11.65
N PRO A 117 -24.84 -6.48 11.83
CA PRO A 117 -25.49 -6.07 13.08
C PRO A 117 -25.11 -6.95 14.27
N ARG A 118 -24.77 -8.22 13.98
CA ARG A 118 -24.33 -9.20 14.96
C ARG A 118 -23.06 -9.88 14.48
N LYS A 119 -21.99 -9.79 15.26
CA LYS A 119 -20.68 -10.36 14.93
C LYS A 119 -20.20 -11.30 16.02
N LYS A 120 -19.68 -12.47 15.62
CA LYS A 120 -19.01 -13.38 16.53
C LYS A 120 -17.64 -12.85 16.91
N PHE A 121 -17.29 -13.00 18.18
CA PHE A 121 -15.96 -12.69 18.72
C PHE A 121 -15.61 -13.67 19.85
N LEU A 122 -14.36 -13.67 20.30
CA LEU A 122 -13.84 -14.54 21.34
C LEU A 122 -13.64 -13.79 22.65
N LEU A 123 -14.39 -14.16 23.68
CA LEU A 123 -14.13 -13.80 25.06
C LEU A 123 -13.04 -14.70 25.65
N TRP A 124 -12.14 -14.09 26.41
CA TRP A 124 -11.02 -14.76 27.09
C TRP A 124 -10.17 -15.65 26.16
N GLY A 125 -10.17 -15.36 24.85
CA GLY A 125 -9.39 -16.07 23.83
C GLY A 125 -9.98 -17.38 23.32
N SER A 126 -11.06 -17.91 23.91
CA SER A 126 -11.60 -19.23 23.54
C SER A 126 -13.12 -19.36 23.57
N VAL A 127 -13.85 -18.47 24.26
CA VAL A 127 -15.30 -18.57 24.39
C VAL A 127 -15.97 -17.74 23.31
N GLU A 128 -16.70 -18.39 22.39
CA GLU A 128 -17.43 -17.71 21.32
C GLU A 128 -18.64 -16.95 21.88
N ALA A 129 -18.72 -15.66 21.58
CA ALA A 129 -19.81 -14.78 22.01
C ALA A 129 -20.32 -13.94 20.82
N LEU A 130 -21.54 -13.42 20.97
CA LEU A 130 -22.17 -12.57 19.96
C LEU A 130 -22.19 -11.12 20.42
N CYS A 131 -21.65 -10.24 19.58
CA CYS A 131 -21.68 -8.80 19.77
C CYS A 131 -22.83 -8.18 18.98
N ASP A 132 -23.70 -7.41 19.63
CA ASP A 132 -24.57 -6.44 18.97
C ASP A 132 -23.78 -5.13 18.77
N THR A 133 -23.67 -4.73 17.51
CA THR A 133 -22.82 -3.62 17.08
C THR A 133 -23.62 -2.35 16.77
N GLU A 134 -24.96 -2.42 16.81
CA GLU A 134 -25.85 -1.35 16.34
C GLU A 134 -26.74 -0.79 17.44
N THR A 135 -27.33 -1.66 18.27
CA THR A 135 -28.33 -1.25 19.27
C THR A 135 -27.71 -0.31 20.28
N ASP A 136 -28.29 0.89 20.44
CA ASP A 136 -27.82 1.91 21.40
C ASP A 136 -26.32 2.22 21.26
N GLY A 137 -25.83 2.30 20.02
CA GLY A 137 -24.41 2.53 19.70
C GLY A 137 -23.54 1.28 19.76
N GLY A 138 -24.10 0.10 20.01
CA GLY A 138 -23.41 -1.19 19.98
C GLY A 138 -22.54 -1.46 21.20
N GLY A 139 -21.69 -2.48 21.07
CA GLY A 139 -20.80 -2.92 22.15
C GLY A 139 -21.50 -3.81 23.18
N TRP A 140 -22.63 -4.42 22.83
CA TRP A 140 -23.37 -5.30 23.74
C TRP A 140 -23.02 -6.76 23.49
N VAL A 141 -22.60 -7.45 24.55
CA VAL A 141 -22.46 -8.91 24.53
C VAL A 141 -23.83 -9.52 24.77
N ILE A 142 -24.32 -10.29 23.81
CA ILE A 142 -25.63 -10.95 23.91
C ILE A 142 -25.48 -12.22 24.75
N ILE A 143 -26.14 -12.24 25.91
CA ILE A 143 -26.11 -13.38 26.85
C ILE A 143 -27.29 -14.34 26.70
N GLN A 144 -28.36 -13.91 26.04
CA GLN A 144 -29.54 -14.71 25.72
C GLN A 144 -30.16 -14.18 24.43
N ARG A 145 -30.65 -15.08 23.58
CA ARG A 145 -31.46 -14.68 22.42
C ARG A 145 -32.67 -15.59 22.20
N ARG A 146 -33.82 -14.96 21.96
CA ARG A 146 -35.08 -15.61 21.51
C ARG A 146 -35.64 -14.89 20.28
N THR A 147 -35.70 -15.57 19.15
CA THR A 147 -36.31 -15.09 17.90
C THR A 147 -37.33 -16.06 17.33
N ASN A 148 -37.30 -17.33 17.74
CA ASN A 148 -38.27 -18.35 17.37
C ASN A 148 -38.26 -19.48 18.43
N SER A 149 -38.89 -20.62 18.12
CA SER A 149 -39.02 -21.78 19.01
C SER A 149 -38.09 -22.95 18.64
N ASP A 150 -36.99 -22.71 17.92
CA ASP A 150 -36.08 -23.77 17.44
C ASP A 150 -35.25 -24.45 18.55
N VAL A 151 -35.06 -23.78 19.69
CA VAL A 151 -34.30 -24.28 20.84
C VAL A 151 -35.24 -24.38 22.05
N ILE A 152 -35.24 -25.56 22.68
CA ILE A 152 -35.96 -25.81 23.93
C ILE A 152 -35.18 -25.18 25.08
N PHE A 153 -35.84 -24.30 25.83
CA PHE A 153 -35.30 -23.64 27.03
C PHE A 153 -35.71 -24.33 28.34
N GLU A 154 -36.63 -25.29 28.30
CA GLU A 154 -36.89 -26.17 29.44
C GLU A 154 -35.71 -27.14 29.58
N ARG A 155 -34.74 -26.74 30.40
CA ARG A 155 -33.43 -27.38 30.56
C ARG A 155 -33.08 -27.56 32.03
N ASN A 156 -32.19 -28.50 32.30
CA ASN A 156 -31.70 -28.74 33.65
C ASN A 156 -30.69 -27.66 34.09
N TRP A 157 -30.31 -27.68 35.37
CA TRP A 157 -29.35 -26.73 35.93
C TRP A 157 -28.00 -26.74 35.21
N GLN A 158 -27.49 -27.92 34.87
CA GLN A 158 -26.18 -28.07 34.23
C GLN A 158 -26.14 -27.38 32.88
N ASP A 159 -27.20 -27.50 32.08
CA ASP A 159 -27.34 -26.81 30.80
C ASP A 159 -27.36 -25.28 30.99
N TYR A 160 -28.09 -24.78 31.98
CA TYR A 160 -28.11 -23.34 32.29
C TYR A 160 -26.77 -22.82 32.82
N LYS A 161 -26.03 -23.65 33.54
CA LYS A 161 -24.67 -23.35 33.99
C LYS A 161 -23.71 -23.17 32.82
N THR A 162 -23.64 -24.16 31.92
CA THR A 162 -22.65 -24.16 30.83
C THR A 162 -23.09 -23.42 29.57
N GLY A 163 -24.40 -23.20 29.40
CA GLY A 163 -24.98 -22.63 28.19
C GLY A 163 -25.50 -23.70 27.22
N PHE A 164 -26.41 -23.29 26.32
CA PHE A 164 -27.03 -24.14 25.31
C PHE A 164 -27.56 -23.35 24.12
N GLY A 165 -27.89 -24.06 23.04
CA GLY A 165 -28.45 -23.48 21.81
C GLY A 165 -27.37 -23.14 20.79
N ASN A 166 -27.70 -22.25 19.85
CA ASN A 166 -26.78 -21.82 18.80
C ASN A 166 -26.59 -20.30 18.87
N ILE A 167 -25.35 -19.87 19.03
CA ILE A 167 -24.99 -18.46 19.17
C ILE A 167 -25.47 -17.60 17.98
N THR A 168 -25.68 -18.17 16.79
CA THR A 168 -26.23 -17.41 15.64
C THR A 168 -27.75 -17.34 15.59
N SER A 169 -28.46 -18.19 16.35
CA SER A 169 -29.92 -18.19 16.48
C SER A 169 -30.35 -17.95 17.94
N ASN A 170 -30.96 -18.95 18.58
CA ASN A 170 -31.47 -18.91 19.94
C ASN A 170 -30.49 -19.62 20.86
N PHE A 171 -30.14 -18.98 21.97
CA PHE A 171 -29.18 -19.54 22.91
C PHE A 171 -29.30 -18.94 24.30
N TRP A 172 -28.69 -19.64 25.24
CA TRP A 172 -28.35 -19.19 26.57
C TRP A 172 -26.83 -19.27 26.73
N PHE A 173 -26.19 -18.16 27.12
CA PHE A 173 -24.73 -18.07 27.13
C PHE A 173 -24.05 -18.88 28.23
N GLY A 174 -24.80 -19.27 29.28
CA GLY A 174 -24.28 -20.00 30.43
C GLY A 174 -24.03 -19.09 31.63
N LEU A 175 -24.54 -19.49 32.79
CA LEU A 175 -24.44 -18.72 34.03
C LEU A 175 -22.97 -18.54 34.48
N ASP A 176 -22.10 -19.53 34.28
CA ASP A 176 -20.66 -19.39 34.57
C ASP A 176 -20.04 -18.25 33.76
N ASN A 177 -20.40 -18.16 32.48
CA ASN A 177 -19.89 -17.11 31.59
C ASN A 177 -20.48 -15.74 31.94
N ILE A 178 -21.76 -15.67 32.29
CA ILE A 178 -22.42 -14.41 32.68
C ILE A 178 -21.88 -13.91 34.02
N HIS A 179 -21.65 -14.79 34.99
CA HIS A 179 -20.99 -14.46 36.24
C HIS A 179 -19.60 -13.86 35.97
N ASN A 180 -18.75 -14.54 35.19
CA ASN A 180 -17.41 -14.06 34.88
C ASN A 180 -17.39 -12.73 34.09
N LEU A 181 -18.40 -12.47 33.26
CA LEU A 181 -18.58 -11.19 32.57
C LEU A 181 -18.90 -10.06 33.56
N THR A 182 -19.79 -10.33 34.51
CA THR A 182 -20.35 -9.30 35.39
C THR A 182 -19.58 -9.12 36.70
N SER A 183 -18.70 -10.05 37.07
CA SER A 183 -17.92 -10.01 38.31
C SER A 183 -16.79 -8.99 38.32
N ARG A 184 -16.39 -8.47 37.15
CA ARG A 184 -15.19 -7.63 36.98
C ARG A 184 -15.45 -6.13 37.07
N GLY A 185 -16.67 -5.70 37.37
CA GLY A 185 -17.01 -4.30 37.58
C GLY A 185 -18.43 -3.93 37.18
N TYR A 186 -18.64 -2.63 37.00
CA TYR A 186 -19.94 -2.08 36.62
C TYR A 186 -20.39 -2.60 35.25
N THR A 187 -21.53 -3.29 35.23
CA THR A 187 -22.14 -3.84 34.02
C THR A 187 -23.58 -3.35 33.91
N VAL A 188 -23.96 -2.88 32.71
CA VAL A 188 -25.33 -2.49 32.38
C VAL A 188 -26.02 -3.66 31.69
N LEU A 189 -27.24 -4.00 32.11
CA LEU A 189 -28.07 -4.97 31.41
C LEU A 189 -29.10 -4.24 30.56
N ARG A 190 -29.25 -4.67 29.31
CA ARG A 190 -30.33 -4.26 28.41
C ARG A 190 -31.14 -5.49 28.00
N VAL A 191 -32.46 -5.35 28.04
CA VAL A 191 -33.40 -6.38 27.58
C VAL A 191 -34.24 -5.79 26.47
N ASP A 192 -34.09 -6.30 25.25
CA ASP A 192 -34.90 -5.93 24.09
C ASP A 192 -35.98 -7.00 23.84
N LEU A 193 -37.21 -6.55 23.61
CA LEU A 193 -38.38 -7.39 23.39
C LEU A 193 -39.16 -6.91 22.18
N GLU A 194 -39.74 -7.83 21.42
CA GLU A 194 -40.66 -7.51 20.33
C GLU A 194 -41.99 -8.22 20.55
N TYR A 195 -43.08 -7.45 20.49
CA TYR A 195 -44.44 -7.97 20.64
C TYR A 195 -45.35 -7.34 19.58
N GLN A 196 -45.98 -8.18 18.75
CA GLN A 196 -46.85 -7.75 17.66
C GLN A 196 -46.19 -6.70 16.74
N GLY A 197 -44.91 -6.89 16.41
CA GLY A 197 -44.13 -5.99 15.57
C GLY A 197 -43.68 -4.69 16.25
N LYS A 198 -44.03 -4.46 17.52
CA LYS A 198 -43.55 -3.32 18.31
C LYS A 198 -42.36 -3.72 19.17
N LYS A 199 -41.31 -2.89 19.14
CA LYS A 199 -40.08 -3.08 19.90
C LYS A 199 -40.13 -2.31 21.22
N TYR A 200 -39.70 -2.97 22.29
CA TYR A 200 -39.61 -2.43 23.65
C TYR A 200 -38.23 -2.74 24.21
N PHE A 201 -37.79 -1.94 25.18
CA PHE A 201 -36.58 -2.25 25.91
C PHE A 201 -36.66 -1.83 27.38
N ALA A 202 -35.85 -2.48 28.21
CA ALA A 202 -35.56 -2.08 29.58
C ALA A 202 -34.04 -2.07 29.79
N GLN A 203 -33.53 -1.07 30.51
CA GLN A 203 -32.12 -0.96 30.87
C GLN A 203 -31.97 -0.87 32.39
N TYR A 204 -31.03 -1.65 32.92
CA TYR A 204 -30.65 -1.68 34.32
C TYR A 204 -29.21 -1.20 34.42
N SER A 205 -29.00 -0.10 35.16
CA SER A 205 -27.69 0.52 35.30
C SER A 205 -26.66 -0.41 35.97
N SER A 206 -27.09 -1.27 36.89
CA SER A 206 -26.21 -2.23 37.55
C SER A 206 -26.79 -3.64 37.44
N PHE A 207 -25.98 -4.56 36.92
CA PHE A 207 -26.29 -5.96 36.79
C PHE A 207 -25.09 -6.82 37.17
N SER A 208 -25.31 -7.79 38.03
CA SER A 208 -24.31 -8.79 38.42
C SER A 208 -24.99 -10.12 38.69
N VAL A 209 -24.33 -11.19 38.29
CA VAL A 209 -24.70 -12.56 38.65
C VAL A 209 -23.65 -13.09 39.63
N GLY A 210 -24.10 -13.67 40.74
CA GLY A 210 -23.23 -14.29 41.74
C GLY A 210 -22.58 -15.57 41.21
N ASP A 211 -21.75 -16.20 42.04
CA ASP A 211 -21.18 -17.51 41.70
C ASP A 211 -22.19 -18.64 41.96
N GLU A 212 -21.81 -19.87 41.59
CA GLU A 212 -22.66 -21.05 41.81
C GLU A 212 -22.99 -21.30 43.30
N LEU A 213 -22.09 -20.96 44.23
CA LEU A 213 -22.31 -21.14 45.67
C LEU A 213 -23.41 -20.22 46.19
N SER A 214 -23.47 -19.00 45.65
CA SER A 214 -24.55 -18.04 45.87
C SER A 214 -25.82 -18.34 45.07
N LYS A 215 -25.80 -19.40 44.25
CA LYS A 215 -26.88 -19.86 43.36
C LYS A 215 -27.18 -18.92 42.18
N TYR A 216 -26.15 -18.20 41.72
CA TYR A 216 -26.18 -17.17 40.67
C TYR A 216 -27.07 -15.97 40.97
#